data_AF-A0A3M1YN04-F1
#
_entry.id   AF-A0A3M1YN04-F1
#
_cell.length_a   1.000
_cell.length_b   1.000
_cell.length_c   1.000
_cell.angle_alpha   90.00
_cell.angle_beta   90.00
_cell.angle_gamma   90.00
#
_symmetry.space_group_name_H-M   'P 1'
#
loop_
_entity.id
_entity.type
_entity.pdbx_description
1 polymer ?
#
loop_
_entity_poly.entity_id
_entity_poly.type
_entity_poly.pdbx_seq_one_letter_code
_entity_poly.pdbx_strand_id
1 'polypeptide(L)'
;MNEERLQHYEAVLDTCIDAVLSGAADIDACLQRYPAYADELRRDLQLILLTSGLDAPAMPQEAVDALDARLQAEFRQHYRPQQQQNRVILFNRLALPMSKLAAGLILAFMVMFTSGAGVVAASADALPGDALYGVKRLWESIILFFANLIGRFEDAYLQIAQTRLDEVVRLNALGRLSQDAIDELLATTEDLVLLVNGDNVLIDAFLEEAETVLTYQAQQDSAHDYTALLKLITDNSPQQPITPPTGTQQSGTPQPAAATATLSPPSPTVLATAT
;
A
#
# COMPACT_ATOMS: atom_id res chain seq x y z
N MET A 1 -0.53 -25.88 -6.96
CA MET A 1 -0.47 -26.62 -5.67
C MET A 1 0.09 -25.83 -4.49
N ASN A 2 0.79 -24.70 -4.66
CA ASN A 2 1.36 -23.96 -3.51
C ASN A 2 0.39 -22.97 -2.84
N GLU A 3 -0.58 -22.45 -3.58
CA GLU A 3 -1.48 -21.39 -3.14
C GLU A 3 -2.52 -21.88 -2.12
N GLU A 4 -3.15 -23.03 -2.39
CA GLU A 4 -4.08 -23.67 -1.43
C GLU A 4 -3.38 -24.09 -0.13
N ARG A 5 -2.11 -24.50 -0.20
CA ARG A 5 -1.32 -24.86 0.98
C ARG A 5 -1.01 -23.63 1.84
N LEU A 6 -0.74 -22.48 1.22
CA LEU A 6 -0.47 -21.21 1.90
C LEU A 6 -1.73 -20.69 2.61
N GLN A 7 -2.86 -20.67 1.91
CA GLN A 7 -4.15 -20.27 2.49
C GLN A 7 -4.55 -21.18 3.66
N HIS A 8 -4.30 -22.49 3.54
CA HIS A 8 -4.57 -23.42 4.63
C HIS A 8 -3.64 -23.19 5.84
N TYR A 9 -2.37 -22.88 5.59
CA TYR A 9 -1.41 -22.55 6.65
C TYR A 9 -1.81 -21.28 7.41
N GLU A 10 -2.17 -20.21 6.71
CA GLU A 10 -2.60 -18.94 7.33
C GLU A 10 -3.82 -19.14 8.24
N ALA A 11 -4.84 -19.87 7.77
CA ALA A 11 -6.03 -20.17 8.59
C ALA A 11 -5.70 -21.00 9.84
N VAL A 12 -4.75 -21.94 9.72
CA VAL A 12 -4.27 -22.75 10.84
C VAL A 12 -3.50 -21.89 11.83
N LEU A 13 -2.65 -20.98 11.34
CA LEU A 13 -1.86 -20.06 12.17
C LEU A 13 -2.77 -19.12 12.97
N ASP A 14 -3.75 -18.48 12.34
CA ASP A 14 -4.75 -17.61 13.00
C ASP A 14 -5.48 -18.35 14.13
N THR A 15 -5.96 -19.56 13.84
CA THR A 15 -6.65 -20.40 14.84
C THR A 15 -5.76 -20.69 16.06
N CYS A 16 -4.46 -20.95 15.83
CA CYS A 16 -3.52 -21.26 16.90
C CYS A 16 -3.16 -20.00 17.72
N ILE A 17 -3.05 -18.83 17.07
CA ILE A 17 -2.81 -17.55 17.76
C ILE A 17 -3.95 -17.26 18.74
N ASP A 18 -5.20 -17.33 18.28
CA ASP A 18 -6.38 -17.06 19.11
C ASP A 18 -6.46 -18.01 20.31
N ALA A 19 -6.22 -19.30 20.10
CA ALA A 19 -6.27 -20.31 21.15
C ALA A 19 -5.17 -20.10 22.21
N VAL A 20 -3.98 -19.69 21.78
CA VAL A 20 -2.83 -19.46 22.67
C VAL A 20 -2.97 -18.15 23.44
N LEU A 21 -3.40 -17.07 22.80
CA LEU A 21 -3.62 -15.77 23.46
C LEU A 21 -4.80 -15.79 24.43
N SER A 22 -5.84 -16.56 24.15
CA SER A 22 -6.97 -16.75 25.07
C SER A 22 -6.69 -17.73 26.21
N GLY A 23 -5.53 -18.40 26.20
CA GLY A 23 -5.17 -19.43 27.18
C GLY A 23 -5.95 -20.75 27.04
N ALA A 24 -6.67 -20.93 25.92
CA ALA A 24 -7.42 -22.15 25.63
C ALA A 24 -6.52 -23.31 25.17
N ALA A 25 -5.31 -23.01 24.68
CA ALA A 25 -4.29 -24.00 24.31
C ALA A 25 -2.88 -23.44 24.57
N ASP A 26 -1.89 -24.33 24.73
CA ASP A 26 -0.48 -23.96 24.64
C ASP A 26 0.07 -24.23 23.22
N ILE A 27 1.31 -23.80 22.98
CA ILE A 27 1.97 -23.99 21.68
C ILE A 27 2.02 -25.48 21.32
N ASP A 28 2.41 -26.34 22.26
CA ASP A 28 2.57 -27.78 22.01
C ASP A 28 1.26 -28.47 21.64
N ALA A 29 0.13 -28.05 22.22
CA ALA A 29 -1.20 -28.51 21.84
C ALA A 29 -1.54 -28.13 20.38
N CYS A 30 -1.14 -26.95 19.93
CA CYS A 30 -1.32 -26.51 18.53
C CYS A 30 -0.46 -27.33 17.57
N LEU A 31 0.79 -27.65 17.95
CA LEU A 31 1.69 -28.49 17.14
C LEU A 31 1.19 -29.93 17.01
N GLN A 32 0.59 -30.48 18.08
CA GLN A 32 -0.02 -31.82 18.04
C GLN A 32 -1.32 -31.85 17.22
N ARG A 33 -2.07 -30.74 17.22
CA ARG A 33 -3.30 -30.58 16.43
C ARG A 33 -3.02 -30.52 14.93
N TYR A 34 -1.92 -29.88 14.54
CA TYR A 34 -1.53 -29.66 13.15
C TYR A 34 -0.09 -30.13 12.86
N PRO A 35 0.17 -31.44 12.86
CA PRO A 35 1.53 -31.98 12.71
C PRO A 35 2.15 -31.69 11.34
N ALA A 36 1.32 -31.46 10.31
CA ALA A 36 1.78 -31.14 8.96
C ALA A 36 2.54 -29.79 8.88
N TYR A 37 2.29 -28.89 9.82
CA TYR A 37 2.86 -27.54 9.85
C TYR A 37 3.69 -27.28 11.12
N ALA A 38 4.02 -28.32 11.89
CA ALA A 38 4.53 -28.16 13.25
C ALA A 38 5.81 -27.32 13.36
N ASP A 39 6.76 -27.48 12.44
CA ASP A 39 8.02 -26.73 12.48
C ASP A 39 7.88 -25.27 12.03
N GLU A 40 6.89 -24.98 11.17
CA GLU A 40 6.56 -23.62 10.72
C GLU A 40 5.75 -22.90 11.80
N LEU A 41 4.68 -23.53 12.30
CA LEU A 41 3.84 -23.01 13.39
C LEU A 41 4.63 -22.71 14.66
N ARG A 42 5.60 -23.57 15.02
CA ARG A 42 6.42 -23.34 16.21
C ARG A 42 7.19 -22.02 16.12
N ARG A 43 7.76 -21.71 14.95
CA ARG A 43 8.56 -20.49 14.75
C ARG A 43 7.67 -19.26 14.77
N ASP A 44 6.55 -19.29 14.07
CA ASP A 44 5.69 -18.13 13.90
C ASP A 44 4.93 -17.80 15.20
N LEU A 45 4.43 -18.81 15.92
CA LEU A 45 3.78 -18.61 17.21
C LEU A 45 4.75 -18.04 18.26
N GLN A 46 6.00 -18.49 18.28
CA GLN A 46 7.02 -17.93 19.17
C GLN A 46 7.28 -16.45 18.87
N LEU A 47 7.44 -16.10 17.59
CA LEU A 47 7.63 -14.71 17.18
C LEU A 47 6.47 -13.81 17.64
N ILE A 48 5.24 -14.27 17.46
CA ILE A 48 4.04 -13.52 17.81
C ILE A 48 3.93 -13.36 19.34
N LEU A 49 4.15 -14.42 20.11
CA LEU A 49 4.08 -14.40 21.58
C LEU A 49 5.10 -13.46 22.22
N LEU A 50 6.29 -13.30 21.64
CA LEU A 50 7.27 -12.32 22.09
C LEU A 50 6.74 -10.88 22.02
N THR A 51 5.72 -10.62 21.20
CA THR A 51 5.09 -9.30 21.01
C THR A 51 3.75 -9.13 21.72
N SER A 52 3.11 -10.21 22.17
CA SER A 52 1.74 -10.21 22.73
C SER A 52 1.64 -9.76 24.19
N GLY A 53 2.76 -9.58 24.90
CA GLY A 53 2.79 -9.17 26.32
C GLY A 53 2.46 -7.68 26.57
N LEU A 54 1.86 -6.99 25.62
CA LEU A 54 1.44 -5.59 25.73
C LEU A 54 -0.06 -5.54 26.10
N ASP A 55 -0.38 -5.62 27.39
CA ASP A 55 -1.77 -5.53 27.89
C ASP A 55 -2.39 -4.15 27.61
N ALA A 56 -3.60 -4.12 27.04
CA ALA A 56 -4.40 -2.92 26.87
C ALA A 56 -5.31 -2.68 28.11
N PRO A 57 -5.26 -1.52 28.78
CA PRO A 57 -6.07 -1.29 29.99
C PRO A 57 -7.56 -1.04 29.66
N ALA A 58 -8.47 -1.75 30.34
CA ALA A 58 -9.90 -1.49 30.29
C ALA A 58 -10.28 -0.28 31.16
N MET A 59 -11.02 0.70 30.60
CA MET A 59 -11.38 1.94 31.29
C MET A 59 -12.89 1.98 31.65
N PRO A 60 -13.29 2.47 32.84
CA PRO A 60 -14.69 2.58 33.24
C PRO A 60 -15.45 3.65 32.43
N GLN A 61 -16.72 3.38 32.09
CA GLN A 61 -17.53 4.20 31.17
C GLN A 61 -17.70 5.67 31.64
N GLU A 62 -17.75 5.90 32.95
CA GLU A 62 -17.86 7.26 33.52
C GLU A 62 -16.65 8.14 33.16
N ALA A 63 -15.47 7.54 32.99
CA ALA A 63 -14.27 8.25 32.57
C ALA A 63 -14.28 8.58 31.07
N VAL A 64 -14.95 7.76 30.27
CA VAL A 64 -15.13 7.96 28.82
C VAL A 64 -16.07 9.14 28.57
N ASP A 65 -17.22 9.17 29.25
CA ASP A 65 -18.22 10.25 29.10
C ASP A 65 -17.65 11.60 29.55
N ALA A 66 -16.90 11.62 30.66
CA ALA A 66 -16.25 12.82 31.16
C ALA A 66 -15.16 13.35 30.21
N LEU A 67 -14.52 12.46 29.45
CA LEU A 67 -13.49 12.79 28.49
C LEU A 67 -14.09 13.34 27.19
N ASP A 68 -15.16 12.72 26.69
CA ASP A 68 -15.88 13.17 25.48
C ASP A 68 -16.46 14.58 25.67
N ALA A 69 -17.09 14.83 26.83
CA ALA A 69 -17.62 16.16 27.15
C ALA A 69 -16.54 17.26 27.17
N ARG A 70 -15.31 16.92 27.58
CA ARG A 70 -14.17 17.86 27.57
C ARG A 70 -13.65 18.09 26.14
N LEU A 71 -13.52 17.03 25.35
CA LEU A 71 -13.04 17.14 23.96
C LEU A 71 -13.96 18.00 23.10
N GLN A 72 -15.29 17.84 23.23
CA GLN A 72 -16.26 18.65 22.49
C GLN A 72 -16.27 20.13 22.91
N ALA A 73 -15.93 20.43 24.17
CA ALA A 73 -15.78 21.80 24.63
C ALA A 73 -14.51 22.46 24.03
N GLU A 74 -13.43 21.68 23.91
CA GLU A 74 -12.14 22.16 23.44
C GLU A 74 -12.08 22.33 21.92
N PHE A 75 -12.73 21.43 21.16
CA PHE A 75 -12.89 21.51 19.70
C PHE A 75 -13.63 22.79 19.26
N ARG A 76 -14.67 23.18 20.00
CA ARG A 76 -15.44 24.40 19.71
C ARG A 76 -14.64 25.69 19.95
N GLN A 77 -13.58 25.64 20.75
CA GLN A 77 -12.71 26.79 21.01
C GLN A 77 -11.56 26.92 20.00
N HIS A 78 -11.15 25.83 19.35
CA HIS A 78 -9.94 25.81 18.52
C HIS A 78 -10.16 25.76 17.00
N TYR A 79 -11.37 25.47 16.52
CA TYR A 79 -11.68 25.56 15.09
C TYR A 79 -12.10 26.98 14.67
N ARG A 80 -11.13 27.80 14.26
CA ARG A 80 -11.32 28.95 13.36
C ARG A 80 -10.80 28.56 11.97
N PRO A 81 -11.56 28.76 10.87
CA PRO A 81 -11.07 28.44 9.54
C PRO A 81 -10.04 29.49 9.16
N GLN A 82 -8.77 29.11 9.00
CA GLN A 82 -7.70 30.06 8.68
C GLN A 82 -7.05 29.73 7.33
N GLN A 83 -7.41 30.56 6.36
CA GLN A 83 -6.75 30.75 5.06
C GLN A 83 -5.27 31.13 5.24
N GLN A 84 -4.43 30.55 4.38
CA GLN A 84 -3.29 31.16 3.67
C GLN A 84 -2.36 32.13 4.46
N GLN A 85 -1.10 31.76 4.66
CA GLN A 85 0.05 32.34 3.93
C GLN A 85 1.40 31.97 4.57
N ASN A 86 2.34 31.76 3.65
CA ASN A 86 3.75 31.51 3.80
C ASN A 86 4.48 32.52 4.71
N ARG A 87 5.23 32.04 5.70
CA ARG A 87 6.53 32.60 6.11
C ARG A 87 7.26 31.67 7.08
N VAL A 88 8.46 31.29 6.68
CA VAL A 88 9.51 30.68 7.51
C VAL A 88 9.85 31.64 8.66
N ILE A 89 10.27 31.06 9.80
CA ILE A 89 10.71 31.62 11.09
C ILE A 89 9.60 31.62 12.16
N LEU A 90 9.62 30.63 13.06
CA LEU A 90 10.23 30.78 14.40
C LEU A 90 10.07 29.47 15.21
N PHE A 91 11.11 28.64 15.23
CA PHE A 91 11.32 27.68 16.32
C PHE A 91 11.47 28.48 17.62
N ASN A 92 10.40 28.55 18.41
CA ASN A 92 10.38 28.58 19.88
C ASN A 92 9.10 29.29 20.34
N ARG A 93 8.05 28.51 20.66
CA ARG A 93 7.03 28.74 21.70
C ARG A 93 5.89 27.74 21.56
N LEU A 94 6.11 26.52 22.04
CA LEU A 94 5.17 25.75 22.87
C LEU A 94 5.81 24.39 23.16
N ALA A 95 6.59 24.33 24.24
CA ALA A 95 6.94 23.05 24.84
C ALA A 95 5.67 22.47 25.49
N LEU A 96 4.87 21.73 24.72
CA LEU A 96 3.99 20.74 25.33
C LEU A 96 4.84 19.54 25.71
N PRO A 97 4.68 18.99 26.93
CA PRO A 97 5.39 17.79 27.31
C PRO A 97 4.97 16.65 26.38
N MET A 98 5.95 15.93 25.80
CA MET A 98 5.73 14.81 24.87
C MET A 98 4.71 13.77 25.35
N SER A 99 4.45 13.70 26.66
CA SER A 99 3.45 12.84 27.28
C SER A 99 1.99 13.18 26.92
N LYS A 100 1.66 14.45 26.67
CA LYS A 100 0.28 14.87 26.34
C LYS A 100 -0.08 14.62 24.88
N LEU A 101 0.90 14.70 23.97
CA LEU A 101 0.73 14.32 22.57
C LEU A 101 0.65 12.79 22.42
N ALA A 102 1.48 12.05 23.15
CA ALA A 102 1.41 10.59 23.18
C ALA A 102 0.06 10.07 23.68
N ALA A 103 -0.50 10.68 24.73
CA ALA A 103 -1.80 10.28 25.28
C ALA A 103 -2.97 10.51 24.30
N GLY A 104 -2.94 11.62 23.54
CA GLY A 104 -3.97 11.91 22.52
C GLY A 104 -3.92 10.93 21.34
N LEU A 105 -2.72 10.55 20.90
CA LEU A 105 -2.55 9.54 19.86
C LEU A 105 -3.01 8.17 20.34
N ILE A 106 -2.64 7.74 21.55
CA ILE A 106 -3.05 6.44 22.11
C ILE A 106 -4.57 6.33 22.22
N LEU A 107 -5.26 7.41 22.63
CA LEU A 107 -6.72 7.44 22.70
C LEU A 107 -7.39 7.37 21.31
N ALA A 108 -6.85 8.11 20.33
CA ALA A 108 -7.32 8.02 18.95
C ALA A 108 -7.12 6.61 18.37
N PHE A 109 -5.98 5.99 18.65
CA PHE A 109 -5.67 4.60 18.32
C PHE A 109 -6.66 3.61 18.96
N MET A 110 -6.99 3.80 20.25
CA MET A 110 -7.86 2.86 20.97
C MET A 110 -9.32 2.92 20.50
N VAL A 111 -9.82 4.12 20.16
CA VAL A 111 -11.16 4.30 19.56
C VAL A 111 -11.21 3.69 18.16
N MET A 112 -10.10 3.77 17.41
CA MET A 112 -10.00 3.15 16.08
C MET A 112 -10.01 1.62 16.14
N PHE A 113 -9.32 1.04 17.12
CA PHE A 113 -9.12 -0.41 17.22
C PHE A 113 -10.34 -1.18 17.74
N THR A 114 -11.22 -0.55 18.51
CA THR A 114 -12.46 -1.20 18.99
C THR A 114 -13.46 -1.49 17.85
N SER A 115 -13.23 -0.95 16.65
CA SER A 115 -14.01 -1.21 15.41
C SER A 115 -13.11 -1.60 14.21
N GLY A 116 -11.86 -2.04 14.47
CA GLY A 116 -10.68 -1.74 13.63
C GLY A 116 -10.54 -2.38 12.25
N ALA A 117 -11.11 -3.55 11.95
CA ALA A 117 -10.89 -4.17 10.64
C ALA A 117 -11.60 -3.43 9.49
N GLY A 118 -12.83 -2.94 9.74
CA GLY A 118 -13.66 -2.32 8.71
C GLY A 118 -13.19 -0.93 8.30
N VAL A 119 -12.69 -0.13 9.26
CA VAL A 119 -12.29 1.26 8.98
C VAL A 119 -10.94 1.34 8.28
N VAL A 120 -9.99 0.46 8.63
CA VAL A 120 -8.71 0.35 7.92
C VAL A 120 -8.95 -0.12 6.49
N ALA A 121 -9.75 -1.18 6.30
CA ALA A 121 -10.11 -1.66 4.97
C ALA A 121 -10.84 -0.61 4.13
N ALA A 122 -11.80 0.12 4.71
CA ALA A 122 -12.50 1.21 4.01
C ALA A 122 -11.61 2.42 3.72
N SER A 123 -10.53 2.62 4.49
CA SER A 123 -9.57 3.70 4.23
C SER A 123 -8.63 3.42 3.07
N ALA A 124 -8.48 2.16 2.64
CA ALA A 124 -7.58 1.78 1.56
C ALA A 124 -7.93 2.44 0.22
N ASP A 125 -9.21 2.71 -0.04
CA ASP A 125 -9.67 3.37 -1.27
C ASP A 125 -9.73 4.91 -1.17
N ALA A 126 -9.55 5.47 0.03
CA ALA A 126 -9.64 6.91 0.28
C ALA A 126 -8.51 7.66 -0.44
N LEU A 127 -8.87 8.74 -1.14
CA LEU A 127 -7.93 9.62 -1.84
C LEU A 127 -7.53 10.82 -0.97
N PRO A 128 -6.42 11.51 -1.28
CA PRO A 128 -6.11 12.80 -0.68
C PRO A 128 -7.32 13.74 -0.66
N GLY A 129 -7.64 14.25 0.54
CA GLY A 129 -8.82 15.08 0.79
C GLY A 129 -10.09 14.33 1.21
N ASP A 130 -10.13 13.00 1.16
CA ASP A 130 -11.23 12.20 1.69
C ASP A 130 -11.13 12.05 3.23
N ALA A 131 -12.28 11.88 3.90
CA ALA A 131 -12.36 11.84 5.37
C ALA A 131 -11.51 10.73 6.00
N LEU A 132 -11.39 9.57 5.36
CA LEU A 132 -10.61 8.43 5.84
C LEU A 132 -9.13 8.46 5.38
N TYR A 133 -8.69 9.47 4.63
CA TYR A 133 -7.30 9.50 4.12
C TYR A 133 -6.28 9.58 5.26
N GLY A 134 -6.58 10.33 6.33
CA GLY A 134 -5.71 10.37 7.53
C GLY A 134 -5.51 8.99 8.18
N VAL A 135 -6.50 8.10 8.06
CA VAL A 135 -6.42 6.72 8.57
C VAL A 135 -5.46 5.90 7.71
N LYS A 136 -5.57 6.00 6.37
CA LYS A 136 -4.62 5.38 5.44
C LYS A 136 -3.19 5.81 5.76
N ARG A 137 -2.93 7.12 5.91
CA ARG A 137 -1.58 7.64 6.21
C ARG A 137 -1.04 7.14 7.56
N LEU A 138 -1.91 7.03 8.57
CA LEU A 138 -1.53 6.45 9.85
C LEU A 138 -1.15 4.97 9.71
N TRP A 139 -1.95 4.20 8.97
CA TRP A 139 -1.69 2.78 8.72
C TRP A 139 -0.37 2.55 7.97
N GLU A 140 -0.11 3.35 6.93
CA GLU A 140 1.18 3.32 6.21
C GLU A 140 2.36 3.68 7.11
N SER A 141 2.21 4.65 8.03
CA SER A 141 3.26 5.00 9.00
C SER A 141 3.60 3.84 9.94
N ILE A 142 2.58 3.06 10.33
CA ILE A 142 2.76 1.84 11.13
C ILE A 142 3.49 0.78 10.30
N ILE A 143 3.07 0.56 9.05
CA ILE A 143 3.74 -0.37 8.12
C ILE A 143 5.22 0.00 7.97
N LEU A 144 5.52 1.28 7.71
CA LEU A 144 6.89 1.76 7.57
C LEU A 144 7.73 1.57 8.84
N PHE A 145 7.14 1.83 10.02
CA PHE A 145 7.81 1.61 11.30
C PHE A 145 8.22 0.14 11.47
N PHE A 146 7.30 -0.79 11.22
CA PHE A 146 7.60 -2.22 11.32
C PHE A 146 8.55 -2.70 10.22
N ALA A 147 8.36 -2.23 8.98
CA ALA A 147 9.22 -2.56 7.85
C ALA A 147 10.67 -2.14 8.10
N ASN A 148 10.89 -0.98 8.73
CA ASN A 148 12.21 -0.53 9.16
C ASN A 148 12.81 -1.46 10.24
N LEU A 149 12.01 -1.84 11.23
CA LEU A 149 12.45 -2.71 12.33
C LEU A 149 12.86 -4.11 11.86
N ILE A 150 12.17 -4.67 10.87
CA ILE A 150 12.45 -6.01 10.32
C ILE A 150 13.40 -5.99 9.11
N GLY A 151 13.86 -4.82 8.67
CA GLY A 151 14.74 -4.68 7.50
C GLY A 151 14.09 -4.95 6.14
N ARG A 152 12.76 -4.80 6.02
CA ARG A 152 11.98 -4.95 4.77
C ARG A 152 11.40 -3.62 4.28
N PHE A 153 12.16 -2.54 4.40
CA PHE A 153 11.66 -1.20 4.09
C PHE A 153 11.48 -0.99 2.57
N GLU A 154 12.31 -1.61 1.72
CA GLU A 154 12.26 -1.45 0.26
C GLU A 154 10.86 -1.74 -0.32
N ASP A 155 10.28 -2.90 0.03
CA ASP A 155 8.94 -3.31 -0.40
C ASP A 155 7.86 -2.31 0.06
N ALA A 156 7.97 -1.81 1.28
CA ALA A 156 7.00 -0.90 1.87
C ALA A 156 7.04 0.49 1.21
N TYR A 157 8.23 1.03 0.97
CA TYR A 157 8.37 2.30 0.24
C TYR A 157 7.89 2.18 -1.20
N LEU A 158 8.19 1.07 -1.88
CA LEU A 158 7.71 0.82 -3.24
C LEU A 158 6.18 0.78 -3.30
N GLN A 159 5.53 0.06 -2.37
CA GLN A 159 4.08 -0.02 -2.32
C GLN A 159 3.43 1.35 -2.07
N ILE A 160 4.02 2.19 -1.22
CA ILE A 160 3.52 3.54 -0.96
C ILE A 160 3.70 4.43 -2.20
N ALA A 161 4.84 4.33 -2.90
CA ALA A 161 5.08 5.07 -4.14
C ALA A 161 4.07 4.70 -5.25
N GLN A 162 3.81 3.40 -5.44
CA GLN A 162 2.77 2.90 -6.35
C GLN A 162 1.39 3.44 -5.97
N THR A 163 1.06 3.41 -4.67
CA THR A 163 -0.22 3.94 -4.17
C THR A 163 -0.35 5.44 -4.47
N ARG A 164 0.71 6.23 -4.30
CA ARG A 164 0.69 7.66 -4.62
C ARG A 164 0.55 7.94 -6.11
N LEU A 165 1.17 7.12 -6.97
CA LEU A 165 0.98 7.20 -8.42
C LEU A 165 -0.48 6.95 -8.80
N ASP A 166 -1.07 5.87 -8.28
CA ASP A 166 -2.48 5.54 -8.50
C ASP A 166 -3.42 6.64 -8.02
N GLU A 167 -3.13 7.24 -6.86
CA GLU A 167 -3.91 8.35 -6.32
C GLU A 167 -3.85 9.59 -7.21
N VAL A 168 -2.67 9.95 -7.72
CA VAL A 168 -2.51 11.04 -8.70
C VAL A 168 -3.30 10.74 -9.98
N VAL A 169 -3.25 9.51 -10.47
CA VAL A 169 -4.03 9.07 -11.65
C VAL A 169 -5.53 9.21 -11.42
N ARG A 170 -6.02 8.68 -10.30
CA ARG A 170 -7.44 8.73 -9.94
C ARG A 170 -7.92 10.15 -9.68
N LEU A 171 -7.13 10.97 -8.97
CA LEU A 171 -7.48 12.36 -8.70
C LEU A 171 -7.56 13.18 -9.98
N ASN A 172 -6.64 12.97 -10.93
CA ASN A 172 -6.69 13.63 -12.24
C ASN A 172 -7.96 13.23 -13.02
N ALA A 173 -8.26 11.94 -13.07
CA ALA A 173 -9.47 11.42 -13.72
C ALA A 173 -10.77 11.98 -13.11
N LEU A 174 -10.77 12.27 -11.80
CA LEU A 174 -11.89 12.88 -11.09
C LEU A 174 -11.92 14.42 -11.17
N GLY A 175 -10.93 15.06 -11.80
CA GLY A 175 -10.78 16.52 -11.81
C GLY A 175 -10.52 17.12 -10.41
N ARG A 176 -9.99 16.30 -9.49
CA ARG A 176 -9.70 16.64 -8.09
C ARG A 176 -8.20 16.71 -7.81
N LEU A 177 -7.36 16.59 -8.83
CA LEU A 177 -5.91 16.67 -8.67
C LEU A 177 -5.52 18.03 -8.06
N SER A 178 -4.61 17.96 -7.10
CA SER A 178 -3.95 19.11 -6.50
C SER A 178 -2.45 18.99 -6.68
N GLN A 179 -1.75 20.14 -6.67
CA GLN A 179 -0.28 20.15 -6.70
C GLN A 179 0.30 19.37 -5.51
N ASP A 180 -0.32 19.47 -4.33
CA ASP A 180 0.12 18.74 -3.13
C ASP A 180 0.18 17.21 -3.34
N ALA A 181 -0.71 16.64 -4.15
CA ALA A 181 -0.69 15.19 -4.44
C ALA A 181 0.49 14.79 -5.34
N ILE A 182 0.88 15.67 -6.28
CA ILE A 182 2.06 15.48 -7.13
C ILE A 182 3.33 15.64 -6.30
N ASP A 183 3.37 16.66 -5.43
CA ASP A 183 4.51 16.90 -4.54
C ASP A 183 4.68 15.74 -3.53
N GLU A 184 3.58 15.12 -3.09
CA GLU A 184 3.62 13.92 -2.23
C GLU A 184 4.16 12.69 -2.97
N LEU A 185 3.78 12.49 -4.24
CA LEU A 185 4.35 11.45 -5.10
C LEU A 185 5.85 11.70 -5.35
N LEU A 186 6.26 12.94 -5.59
CA LEU A 186 7.65 13.34 -5.70
C LEU A 186 8.44 12.95 -4.45
N ALA A 187 8.01 13.41 -3.27
CA ALA A 187 8.70 13.11 -2.02
C ALA A 187 8.80 11.60 -1.75
N THR A 188 7.73 10.85 -2.03
CA THR A 188 7.72 9.39 -1.85
C THR A 188 8.67 8.69 -2.83
N THR A 189 8.76 9.20 -4.07
CA THR A 189 9.69 8.66 -5.08
C THR A 189 11.14 9.00 -4.75
N GLU A 190 11.42 10.20 -4.23
CA GLU A 190 12.74 10.56 -3.71
C GLU A 190 13.17 9.62 -2.58
N ASP A 191 12.29 9.38 -1.62
CA ASP A 191 12.53 8.43 -0.53
C ASP A 191 12.84 7.04 -1.08
N LEU A 192 12.02 6.53 -2.01
CA LEU A 192 12.23 5.20 -2.62
C LEU A 192 13.59 5.09 -3.32
N VAL A 193 13.95 6.07 -4.14
CA VAL A 193 15.22 6.10 -4.88
C VAL A 193 16.43 6.23 -3.95
N LEU A 194 16.32 7.03 -2.87
CA LEU A 194 17.43 7.23 -1.92
C LEU A 194 17.66 6.03 -1.01
N LEU A 195 16.57 5.39 -0.56
CA LEU A 195 16.63 4.32 0.42
C LEU A 195 17.06 2.99 -0.21
N VAL A 196 16.75 2.78 -1.49
CA VAL A 196 17.07 1.53 -2.18
C VAL A 196 18.29 1.73 -3.08
N ASN A 197 19.43 1.19 -2.65
CA ASN A 197 20.69 1.27 -3.40
C ASN A 197 20.86 0.03 -4.28
N GLY A 198 21.03 0.23 -5.59
CA GLY A 198 21.43 -0.82 -6.54
C GLY A 198 20.41 -1.10 -7.64
N ASP A 199 20.74 -2.06 -8.51
CA ASP A 199 19.86 -2.54 -9.59
C ASP A 199 18.67 -3.31 -8.97
N ASN A 200 17.56 -2.61 -8.71
CA ASN A 200 16.32 -3.22 -8.24
C ASN A 200 15.27 -3.22 -9.35
N VAL A 201 15.06 -4.39 -9.94
CA VAL A 201 14.12 -4.61 -11.06
C VAL A 201 12.70 -4.12 -10.77
N LEU A 202 12.24 -4.15 -9.51
CA LEU A 202 10.90 -3.69 -9.16
C LEU A 202 10.80 -2.16 -9.15
N ILE A 203 11.85 -1.47 -8.73
CA ILE A 203 11.91 -0.01 -8.76
C ILE A 203 12.06 0.47 -10.19
N ASP A 204 12.92 -0.19 -10.97
CA ASP A 204 13.08 0.07 -12.39
C ASP A 204 11.74 -0.03 -13.13
N ALA A 205 10.97 -1.09 -12.89
CA ALA A 205 9.65 -1.28 -13.47
C ALA A 205 8.66 -0.19 -13.03
N PHE A 206 8.69 0.20 -11.75
CA PHE A 206 7.86 1.30 -11.25
C PHE A 206 8.21 2.64 -11.89
N LEU A 207 9.51 2.96 -12.03
CA LEU A 207 9.96 4.22 -12.64
C LEU A 207 9.57 4.28 -14.13
N GLU A 208 9.69 3.17 -14.88
CA GLU A 208 9.25 3.10 -16.28
C GLU A 208 7.73 3.28 -16.44
N GLU A 209 6.94 2.67 -15.55
CA GLU A 209 5.49 2.85 -15.50
C GLU A 209 5.13 4.30 -15.15
N ALA A 210 5.74 4.85 -14.10
CA ALA A 210 5.50 6.21 -13.65
C ALA A 210 5.85 7.24 -14.74
N GLU A 211 6.97 7.07 -15.44
CA GLU A 211 7.37 7.94 -16.56
C GLU A 211 6.31 7.94 -17.66
N THR A 212 5.86 6.75 -18.07
CA THR A 212 4.85 6.58 -19.11
C THR A 212 3.54 7.27 -18.73
N VAL A 213 3.05 6.99 -17.52
CA VAL A 213 1.77 7.50 -17.02
C VAL A 213 1.83 9.02 -16.86
N LEU A 214 2.86 9.54 -16.17
CA LEU A 214 2.95 10.96 -15.83
C LEU A 214 3.25 11.83 -17.04
N THR A 215 4.00 11.31 -18.04
CA THR A 215 4.20 12.03 -19.31
C THR A 215 2.88 12.25 -20.03
N TYR A 216 2.03 11.22 -20.09
CA TYR A 216 0.70 11.34 -20.68
C TYR A 216 -0.18 12.33 -19.89
N GLN A 217 -0.14 12.29 -18.55
CA GLN A 217 -0.91 13.22 -17.73
C GLN A 217 -0.46 14.67 -17.91
N ALA A 218 0.84 14.94 -17.88
CA ALA A 218 1.40 16.28 -18.06
C ALA A 218 1.05 16.89 -19.44
N GLN A 219 0.86 16.05 -20.46
CA GLN A 219 0.38 16.50 -21.78
C GLN A 219 -1.10 16.93 -21.76
N GLN A 220 -1.92 16.32 -20.93
CA GLN A 220 -3.36 16.63 -20.83
C GLN A 220 -3.68 17.68 -19.78
N ASP A 221 -2.83 17.80 -18.76
CA ASP A 221 -3.01 18.68 -17.63
C ASP A 221 -1.95 19.78 -17.62
N SER A 222 -2.32 20.93 -18.17
CA SER A 222 -1.47 22.14 -18.12
C SER A 222 -1.64 22.95 -16.83
N ALA A 223 -2.48 22.51 -15.89
CA ALA A 223 -2.77 23.25 -14.67
C ALA A 223 -1.77 22.95 -13.54
N HIS A 224 -1.12 21.79 -13.57
CA HIS A 224 -0.18 21.34 -12.54
C HIS A 224 1.25 21.20 -13.06
N ASP A 225 2.23 21.28 -12.15
CA ASP A 225 3.64 21.17 -12.47
C ASP A 225 4.17 19.75 -12.17
N TYR A 226 4.53 19.03 -13.22
CA TYR A 226 5.13 17.69 -13.15
C TYR A 226 6.66 17.71 -13.34
N THR A 227 7.26 18.89 -13.54
CA THR A 227 8.64 19.02 -14.04
C THR A 227 9.66 18.35 -13.12
N ALA A 228 9.55 18.60 -11.81
CA ALA A 228 10.48 18.03 -10.83
C ALA A 228 10.35 16.50 -10.73
N LEU A 229 9.10 16.01 -10.72
CA LEU A 229 8.80 14.58 -10.63
C LEU A 229 9.27 13.82 -11.88
N LEU A 230 8.93 14.32 -13.07
CA LEU A 230 9.38 13.70 -14.33
C LEU A 230 10.90 13.71 -14.43
N LYS A 231 11.56 14.80 -14.02
CA LYS A 231 13.02 14.86 -13.99
C LYS A 231 13.60 13.79 -13.06
N LEU A 232 13.09 13.68 -11.82
CA LEU A 232 13.56 12.66 -10.88
C LEU A 232 13.42 11.25 -11.45
N ILE A 233 12.26 10.95 -12.05
CA ILE A 233 12.00 9.63 -12.64
C ILE A 233 12.95 9.38 -13.81
N THR A 234 13.07 10.30 -14.78
CA THR A 234 13.96 10.11 -15.93
C THR A 234 15.44 10.04 -15.53
N ASP A 235 15.87 10.76 -14.49
CA ASP A 235 17.26 10.71 -14.00
C ASP A 235 17.60 9.36 -13.35
N ASN A 236 16.60 8.60 -12.88
CA ASN A 236 16.79 7.32 -12.16
C ASN A 236 16.21 6.10 -12.89
N SER A 237 15.44 6.30 -13.96
CA SER A 237 14.91 5.22 -14.80
C SER A 237 16.06 4.57 -15.57
N PRO A 238 16.12 3.23 -15.67
CA PRO A 238 17.13 2.57 -16.48
C PRO A 238 16.97 3.02 -17.93
N GLN A 239 18.02 3.64 -18.48
CA GLN A 239 18.05 4.04 -19.87
C GLN A 239 17.83 2.78 -20.73
N GLN A 240 16.65 2.62 -21.33
CA GLN A 240 16.49 1.67 -22.42
C GLN A 240 17.57 1.99 -23.45
N PRO A 241 18.42 1.03 -23.85
CA PRO A 241 19.18 1.20 -25.07
C PRO A 241 18.16 1.39 -26.18
N ILE A 242 18.05 2.62 -26.68
CA ILE A 242 17.52 2.91 -28.01
C ILE A 242 18.41 2.17 -29.01
N THR A 243 18.21 0.86 -29.16
CA THR A 243 18.48 0.22 -30.42
C THR A 243 17.31 0.62 -31.32
N PRO A 244 17.48 1.53 -32.29
CA PRO A 244 16.49 1.66 -33.34
C PRO A 244 16.29 0.27 -33.94
N PRO A 245 15.07 -0.15 -34.31
CA PRO A 245 14.93 -1.32 -35.16
C PRO A 245 15.82 -1.04 -36.37
N THR A 246 16.88 -1.83 -36.52
CA THR A 246 17.69 -1.81 -37.71
C THR A 246 16.76 -2.27 -38.81
N GLY A 247 16.14 -1.28 -39.48
CA GLY A 247 15.33 -1.46 -40.64
C GLY A 247 16.21 -2.12 -41.68
N THR A 248 16.09 -3.44 -41.79
CA THR A 248 16.54 -4.12 -42.98
C THR A 248 15.45 -3.83 -44.01
N GLN A 249 15.66 -2.76 -44.78
CA GLN A 249 14.94 -2.54 -46.02
C GLN A 249 15.17 -3.77 -46.90
N GLN A 250 14.21 -4.68 -46.95
CA GLN A 250 14.06 -5.59 -48.08
C GLN A 250 13.05 -4.95 -49.03
N SER A 251 13.62 -4.20 -49.98
CA SER A 251 12.96 -3.87 -51.24
C SER A 251 12.63 -5.16 -51.99
N GLY A 252 11.35 -5.43 -52.21
CA GLY A 252 10.84 -6.51 -53.04
C GLY A 252 9.48 -6.13 -53.61
N THR A 253 9.49 -5.70 -54.86
CA THR A 253 8.38 -5.27 -55.74
C THR A 253 7.20 -6.27 -55.76
N PRO A 254 5.94 -5.81 -55.95
CA PRO A 254 4.77 -6.70 -55.96
C PRO A 254 4.53 -7.34 -57.34
N GLN A 255 4.09 -8.60 -57.35
CA GLN A 255 3.49 -9.26 -58.53
C GLN A 255 2.36 -10.20 -58.06
N PRO A 256 1.13 -10.09 -58.59
CA PRO A 256 -0.01 -10.90 -58.17
C PRO A 256 -0.16 -12.17 -59.02
N ALA A 257 -0.54 -13.28 -58.40
CA ALA A 257 -1.13 -14.41 -59.12
C ALA A 257 -2.08 -15.18 -58.20
N ALA A 258 -3.33 -15.26 -58.66
CA ALA A 258 -4.42 -16.04 -58.10
C ALA A 258 -4.16 -17.55 -58.17
N ALA A 259 -4.70 -18.30 -57.22
CA ALA A 259 -5.25 -19.63 -57.47
C ALA A 259 -6.16 -20.07 -56.32
N THR A 260 -7.43 -20.21 -56.67
CA THR A 260 -8.54 -20.89 -56.01
C THR A 260 -8.29 -22.39 -55.86
N ALA A 261 -8.66 -23.01 -54.74
CA ALA A 261 -9.35 -24.31 -54.62
C ALA A 261 -9.44 -24.72 -53.13
N THR A 262 -10.60 -24.73 -52.45
CA THR A 262 -11.72 -25.71 -52.51
C THR A 262 -11.56 -26.87 -51.50
N LEU A 263 -12.50 -26.91 -50.52
CA LEU A 263 -13.17 -28.03 -49.80
C LEU A 263 -12.46 -29.41 -49.72
N SER A 264 -12.47 -30.20 -48.62
CA SER A 264 -13.53 -30.55 -47.66
C SER A 264 -12.97 -31.48 -46.54
N PRO A 265 -13.69 -31.75 -45.43
CA PRO A 265 -13.24 -32.60 -44.31
C PRO A 265 -13.79 -34.04 -44.36
N PRO A 266 -13.40 -34.91 -43.40
CA PRO A 266 -14.41 -35.79 -42.79
C PRO A 266 -14.36 -35.87 -41.25
N SER A 267 -15.53 -35.54 -40.67
CA SER A 267 -16.36 -36.16 -39.61
C SER A 267 -15.84 -37.19 -38.57
N PRO A 268 -16.57 -37.31 -37.43
CA PRO A 268 -16.09 -37.84 -36.15
C PRO A 268 -16.41 -39.32 -35.91
N THR A 269 -15.66 -39.95 -35.00
CA THR A 269 -16.01 -41.27 -34.44
C THR A 269 -16.71 -41.09 -33.09
N VAL A 270 -17.98 -41.49 -33.05
CA VAL A 270 -18.78 -41.71 -31.84
C VAL A 270 -18.53 -43.14 -31.37
N LEU A 271 -18.32 -43.36 -30.07
CA LEU A 271 -18.63 -44.65 -29.45
C LEU A 271 -19.42 -44.41 -28.16
N ALA A 272 -20.70 -44.72 -28.23
CA ALA A 272 -21.55 -44.97 -27.08
C ALA A 272 -21.53 -46.48 -26.79
N THR A 273 -21.54 -46.87 -25.53
CA THR A 273 -22.17 -48.14 -25.09
C THR A 273 -22.75 -47.94 -23.70
N ALA A 274 -24.03 -48.26 -23.60
CA ALA A 274 -24.83 -48.32 -22.37
C ALA A 274 -24.78 -49.75 -21.80
N THR A 275 -24.80 -49.86 -20.48
CA THR A 275 -25.84 -50.53 -19.66
C THR A 275 -25.48 -50.38 -18.19
#